data_AF-A0A7S1TZB6-F1
#
_entry.id   AF-A0A7S1TZB6-F1
#
_cell.length_a   1.000
_cell.length_b   1.000
_cell.length_c   1.000
_cell.angle_alpha   90.00
_cell.angle_beta   90.00
_cell.angle_gamma   90.00
#
_symmetry.space_group_name_H-M   'P 1'
#
loop_
_entity.id
_entity.type
_entity.pdbx_description
1 polymer ?
#
loop_
_entity_poly.entity_id
_entity_poly.type
_entity_poly.pdbx_seq_one_letter_code
_entity_poly.pdbx_strand_id
1 'polypeptide(L)'
;TLVAGAEALGFSFWDPRPAAARDFRNADTIEVARHPAIAGEVWRRVAPHVRAEGDIRIASEADRRGERGTLGTWAPCGVNENLLLSRYRSGGHFAPHTDGYSVENFNTRTMLSAILYLNDCAEGGGTRFYDDAAAGALTKDASGRVTGDPGHVIATVAPKAGRMLCFYHNHVHEGVPPGPGDEKFIIRTDLMYERTPRICDAPADREAFALFTEAERLAGNQREAEALELFKRAVKLSPALAAIYGM
;
A
#
# COMPACT_ATOMS: atom_id res chain seq x y z
N THR A 1 17.62 6.32 17.65
CA THR A 1 17.26 6.17 16.22
C THR A 1 15.82 5.66 16.13
N LEU A 2 15.16 5.72 14.97
CA LEU A 2 13.80 5.16 14.80
C LEU A 2 13.75 3.67 15.18
N VAL A 3 14.80 2.91 14.85
CA VAL A 3 14.94 1.49 15.23
C VAL A 3 14.93 1.32 16.76
N ALA A 4 15.73 2.09 17.50
CA ALA A 4 15.75 2.00 18.97
C ALA A 4 14.40 2.36 19.61
N GLY A 5 13.69 3.34 19.04
CA GLY A 5 12.33 3.68 19.48
C GLY A 5 11.32 2.56 19.21
N ALA A 6 11.43 1.91 18.05
CA ALA A 6 10.59 0.77 17.67
C ALA A 6 10.82 -0.45 18.58
N GLU A 7 12.08 -0.78 18.87
CA GLU A 7 12.43 -1.87 19.78
C GLU A 7 11.84 -1.63 21.19
N ALA A 8 11.83 -0.38 21.67
CA ALA A 8 11.26 -0.03 22.96
C ALA A 8 9.71 -0.17 23.02
N LEU A 9 9.03 -0.05 21.88
CA LEU A 9 7.57 -0.25 21.79
C LEU A 9 7.17 -1.73 21.78
N GLY A 10 8.12 -2.63 21.49
CA GLY A 10 7.88 -4.07 21.44
C GLY A 10 7.21 -4.49 20.13
N PHE A 11 8.00 -5.08 19.22
CA PHE A 11 7.46 -5.71 18.02
C PHE A 11 6.61 -6.93 18.39
N SER A 12 5.44 -7.06 17.76
CA SER A 12 4.62 -8.27 17.80
C SER A 12 4.64 -8.98 16.45
N PHE A 13 4.52 -10.29 16.46
CA PHE A 13 4.42 -11.06 15.22
C PHE A 13 3.07 -10.75 14.55
N TRP A 14 3.08 -10.43 13.24
CA TRP A 14 1.90 -9.89 12.55
C TRP A 14 0.73 -10.88 12.45
N ASP A 15 0.98 -12.18 12.60
CA ASP A 15 -0.01 -13.24 12.40
C ASP A 15 -0.19 -14.12 13.65
N PRO A 16 -1.36 -14.12 14.30
CA PRO A 16 -1.58 -14.92 15.51
C PRO A 16 -1.63 -16.44 15.25
N ARG A 17 -1.57 -16.91 14.00
CA ARG A 17 -1.60 -18.33 13.64
C ARG A 17 -0.31 -19.07 14.05
N PRO A 18 -0.36 -20.41 14.25
CA PRO A 18 0.81 -21.22 14.63
C PRO A 18 1.96 -21.08 13.62
N ALA A 19 3.20 -21.31 14.05
CA ALA A 19 4.42 -21.16 13.24
C ALA A 19 4.42 -21.94 11.89
N ALA A 20 3.54 -22.93 11.74
CA ALA A 20 3.31 -23.67 10.50
C ALA A 20 2.69 -22.82 9.36
N ALA A 21 2.22 -21.60 9.61
CA ALA A 21 1.63 -20.69 8.61
C ALA A 21 2.59 -19.58 8.10
N ARG A 22 3.90 -19.70 8.38
CA ARG A 22 4.91 -18.66 8.11
C ARG A 22 5.60 -18.77 6.75
N ASP A 23 5.08 -19.58 5.83
CA ASP A 23 5.66 -19.78 4.50
C ASP A 23 5.34 -18.62 3.54
N PHE A 24 4.27 -17.88 3.78
CA PHE A 24 3.89 -16.71 2.99
C PHE A 24 4.45 -15.40 3.57
N ARG A 25 4.44 -15.25 4.90
CA ARG A 25 4.95 -14.04 5.56
C ARG A 25 5.56 -14.39 6.91
N ASN A 26 6.75 -13.89 7.13
CA ASN A 26 7.49 -14.02 8.38
C ASN A 26 8.16 -12.69 8.71
N ALA A 27 7.45 -11.83 9.44
CA ALA A 27 7.90 -10.51 9.86
C ALA A 27 7.26 -10.15 11.19
N ASP A 28 7.99 -9.45 12.05
CA ASP A 28 7.40 -8.77 13.20
C ASP A 28 7.03 -7.35 12.80
N THR A 29 5.91 -6.83 13.28
CA THR A 29 5.41 -5.50 12.90
C THR A 29 4.94 -4.67 14.07
N ILE A 30 4.95 -3.35 13.88
CA ILE A 30 4.28 -2.38 14.74
C ILE A 30 3.44 -1.49 13.82
N GLU A 31 2.13 -1.50 14.03
CA GLU A 31 1.21 -0.56 13.39
C GLU A 31 1.21 0.75 14.17
N VAL A 32 1.59 1.82 13.49
CA VAL A 32 1.56 3.17 14.04
C VAL A 32 0.47 3.93 13.29
N ALA A 33 -0.72 3.95 13.89
CA ALA A 33 -1.87 4.63 13.31
C ALA A 33 -1.76 6.15 13.50
N ARG A 34 -2.07 6.91 12.44
CA ARG A 34 -2.24 8.37 12.45
C ARG A 34 -1.10 9.14 13.13
N HIS A 35 0.11 9.03 12.59
CA HIS A 35 1.29 9.73 13.10
C HIS A 35 1.76 10.88 12.18
N PRO A 36 1.07 12.03 12.18
CA PRO A 36 1.31 13.13 11.24
C PRO A 36 2.74 13.70 11.30
N ALA A 37 3.39 13.68 12.47
CA ALA A 37 4.73 14.24 12.60
C ALA A 37 5.80 13.44 11.83
N ILE A 38 5.71 12.10 11.79
CA ILE A 38 6.66 11.27 11.03
C ILE A 38 6.32 11.35 9.54
N ALA A 39 5.04 11.21 9.19
CA ALA A 39 4.59 11.34 7.80
C ALA A 39 4.98 12.70 7.19
N GLY A 40 4.80 13.79 7.95
CA GLY A 40 5.18 15.14 7.55
C GLY A 40 6.69 15.30 7.33
N GLU A 41 7.54 14.73 8.19
CA GLU A 41 8.99 14.79 8.02
C GLU A 41 9.48 13.93 6.83
N VAL A 42 8.86 12.76 6.61
CA VAL A 42 9.13 11.95 5.41
C VAL A 42 8.73 12.75 4.17
N TRP A 43 7.51 13.29 4.14
CA TRP A 43 6.99 14.08 3.02
C TRP A 43 7.87 15.28 2.70
N ARG A 44 8.30 16.04 3.72
CA ARG A 44 9.19 17.19 3.55
C ARG A 44 10.48 16.84 2.78
N ARG A 45 11.01 15.62 2.98
CA ARG A 45 12.24 15.15 2.32
C ARG A 45 11.98 14.60 0.92
N VAL A 46 10.89 13.86 0.73
CA VAL A 46 10.64 13.18 -0.55
C VAL A 46 9.83 14.00 -1.55
N ALA A 47 9.08 15.00 -1.10
CA ALA A 47 8.22 15.83 -1.95
C ALA A 47 8.94 16.42 -3.17
N PRO A 48 10.17 16.97 -3.08
CA PRO A 48 10.86 17.48 -4.27
C PRO A 48 11.11 16.40 -5.33
N HIS A 49 11.41 15.17 -4.91
CA HIS A 49 11.64 14.04 -5.81
C HIS A 49 10.34 13.55 -6.42
N VAL A 50 9.29 13.37 -5.60
CA VAL A 50 7.98 12.89 -6.08
C VAL A 50 7.34 13.91 -7.02
N ARG A 51 7.45 15.21 -6.72
CA ARG A 51 6.93 16.27 -7.60
C ARG A 51 7.71 16.40 -8.92
N ALA A 52 8.98 16.03 -8.94
CA ALA A 52 9.78 16.02 -10.17
C ALA A 52 9.32 14.93 -11.15
N GLU A 53 8.80 13.81 -10.64
CA GLU A 53 8.17 12.75 -11.47
C GLU A 53 6.81 13.20 -12.06
N GLY A 54 6.21 14.25 -11.50
CA GLY A 54 4.98 14.87 -12.00
C GLY A 54 3.68 14.21 -11.52
N ASP A 55 2.59 14.67 -12.12
CA ASP A 55 1.23 14.20 -11.80
C ASP A 55 0.94 12.86 -12.48
N ILE A 56 0.14 12.01 -11.82
CA ILE A 56 -0.32 10.75 -12.38
C ILE A 56 -1.60 11.02 -13.19
N ARG A 57 -1.54 10.80 -14.51
CA ARG A 57 -2.72 10.84 -15.40
C ARG A 57 -3.25 9.44 -15.65
N ILE A 58 -4.53 9.21 -15.31
CA ILE A 58 -5.29 7.99 -15.58
C ILE A 58 -6.42 8.33 -16.55
N ALA A 59 -6.23 8.02 -17.83
CA ALA A 59 -7.15 8.44 -18.90
C ALA A 59 -8.31 7.46 -19.16
N SER A 60 -8.16 6.21 -18.76
CA SER A 60 -9.07 5.11 -19.09
C SER A 60 -9.04 4.04 -17.98
N GLU A 61 -10.15 3.34 -17.80
CA GLU A 61 -10.21 2.14 -16.92
C GLU A 61 -9.41 0.95 -17.49
N ALA A 62 -9.00 1.02 -18.77
CA ALA A 62 -8.06 0.07 -19.36
C ALA A 62 -6.59 0.35 -18.96
N ASP A 63 -6.29 1.50 -18.35
CA ASP A 63 -5.00 1.71 -17.70
C ASP A 63 -4.88 0.70 -16.55
N ARG A 64 -3.70 0.11 -16.35
CA ARG A 64 -3.47 -0.85 -15.27
C ARG A 64 -3.69 -0.24 -13.87
N ARG A 65 -3.66 1.09 -13.76
CA ARG A 65 -3.95 1.89 -12.56
C ARG A 65 -5.40 2.38 -12.53
N GLY A 66 -6.15 2.13 -13.60
CA GLY A 66 -7.51 2.58 -13.81
C GLY A 66 -8.54 1.68 -13.14
N GLU A 67 -9.38 2.30 -12.35
CA GLU A 67 -10.60 1.74 -11.77
C GLU A 67 -11.68 2.83 -11.72
N ARG A 68 -12.94 2.44 -11.48
CA ARG A 68 -14.05 3.39 -11.34
C ARG A 68 -13.70 4.45 -10.30
N GLY A 69 -13.88 5.72 -10.69
CA GLY A 69 -13.55 6.85 -9.83
C GLY A 69 -12.07 7.25 -9.80
N THR A 70 -11.14 6.58 -10.49
CA THR A 70 -9.72 7.05 -10.54
C THR A 70 -9.37 7.87 -11.76
N LEU A 71 -10.26 7.98 -12.75
CA LEU A 71 -9.99 8.73 -13.97
C LEU A 71 -9.73 10.21 -13.68
N GLY A 72 -8.60 10.74 -14.12
CA GLY A 72 -8.22 12.13 -13.89
C GLY A 72 -6.73 12.35 -13.88
N THR A 73 -6.33 13.53 -13.41
CA THR A 73 -4.95 13.87 -13.08
C THR A 73 -4.84 13.96 -11.57
N TRP A 74 -3.75 13.43 -11.02
CA TRP A 74 -3.53 13.32 -9.59
C TRP A 74 -2.18 13.88 -9.22
N ALA A 75 -2.17 14.92 -8.40
CA ALA A 75 -0.96 15.57 -7.92
C ALA A 75 -0.54 14.98 -6.56
N PRO A 76 0.75 14.75 -6.32
CA PRO A 76 1.22 14.22 -5.04
C PRO A 76 1.06 15.27 -3.94
N CYS A 77 0.45 14.89 -2.82
CA CYS A 77 0.04 15.80 -1.76
C CYS A 77 0.56 15.45 -0.36
N GLY A 78 1.06 14.23 -0.14
CA GLY A 78 1.55 13.83 1.18
C GLY A 78 2.07 12.40 1.28
N VAL A 79 2.25 11.96 2.52
CA VAL A 79 2.53 10.57 2.93
C VAL A 79 1.39 10.12 3.84
N ASN A 80 0.97 8.87 3.71
CA ASN A 80 -0.07 8.29 4.56
C ASN A 80 0.38 8.30 6.03
N GLU A 81 -0.49 8.77 6.92
CA GLU A 81 -0.16 8.90 8.34
C GLU A 81 -0.15 7.55 9.07
N ASN A 82 -0.68 6.50 8.43
CA ASN A 82 -0.56 5.13 8.91
C ASN A 82 0.78 4.55 8.45
N LEU A 83 1.61 4.16 9.41
CA LEU A 83 2.94 3.63 9.18
C LEU A 83 3.00 2.19 9.71
N LEU A 84 3.59 1.30 8.94
CA LEU A 84 3.86 -0.07 9.35
C LEU A 84 5.37 -0.25 9.49
N LEU A 85 5.85 -0.31 10.73
CA LEU A 85 7.23 -0.65 11.02
C LEU A 85 7.36 -2.16 10.98
N SER A 86 8.33 -2.68 10.22
CA SER A 86 8.54 -4.12 10.09
C SER A 86 9.98 -4.49 10.38
N ARG A 87 10.17 -5.57 11.14
CA ARG A 87 11.45 -6.25 11.37
C ARG A 87 11.42 -7.63 10.73
N TYR A 88 12.44 -7.92 9.94
CA TYR A 88 12.71 -9.24 9.39
C TYR A 88 14.04 -9.73 9.95
N ARG A 89 14.00 -10.85 10.66
CA ARG A 89 15.21 -11.59 11.04
C ARG A 89 15.72 -12.42 9.87
N SER A 90 16.89 -13.05 10.02
CA SER A 90 17.37 -14.08 9.10
C SER A 90 16.25 -15.08 8.74
N GLY A 91 15.96 -15.21 7.44
CA GLY A 91 14.87 -16.04 6.90
C GLY A 91 13.45 -15.44 6.95
N GLY A 92 13.29 -14.27 7.58
CA GLY A 92 12.06 -13.47 7.54
C GLY A 92 11.80 -12.93 6.14
N HIS A 93 10.55 -12.97 5.67
CA HIS A 93 10.21 -12.65 4.29
C HIS A 93 8.75 -12.18 4.17
N PHE A 94 8.41 -11.72 2.97
CA PHE A 94 7.02 -11.55 2.56
C PHE A 94 6.91 -11.96 1.10
N ALA A 95 6.21 -13.08 0.85
CA ALA A 95 6.02 -13.69 -0.47
C ALA A 95 5.45 -12.71 -1.50
N PRO A 96 5.57 -12.99 -2.81
CA PRO A 96 5.07 -12.11 -3.86
C PRO A 96 3.59 -11.72 -3.67
N HIS A 97 3.32 -10.42 -3.70
CA HIS A 97 1.98 -9.84 -3.54
C HIS A 97 1.86 -8.49 -4.25
N THR A 98 0.64 -7.98 -4.31
CA THR A 98 0.34 -6.57 -4.59
C THR A 98 -0.18 -5.91 -3.33
N ASP A 99 -0.09 -4.59 -3.28
CA ASP A 99 -0.52 -3.80 -2.13
C ASP A 99 -1.95 -3.28 -2.29
N GLY A 100 -2.65 -3.11 -1.17
CA GLY A 100 -3.89 -2.36 -1.12
C GLY A 100 -3.65 -0.85 -1.15
N TYR A 101 -4.67 -0.10 -1.54
CA TYR A 101 -4.68 1.37 -1.48
C TYR A 101 -5.49 1.87 -0.27
N SER A 102 -5.20 3.09 0.19
CA SER A 102 -6.03 3.83 1.14
C SER A 102 -6.76 4.96 0.43
N VAL A 103 -8.08 5.07 0.64
CA VAL A 103 -8.91 6.15 0.10
C VAL A 103 -9.39 7.01 1.26
N GLU A 104 -9.02 8.30 1.26
CA GLU A 104 -9.46 9.24 2.29
C GLU A 104 -10.80 9.88 1.91
N ASN A 105 -10.94 10.25 0.63
CA ASN A 105 -12.18 10.73 0.04
C ASN A 105 -12.13 10.54 -1.48
N PHE A 106 -13.19 10.92 -2.19
CA PHE A 106 -13.29 10.74 -3.63
C PHE A 106 -12.17 11.41 -4.45
N ASN A 107 -11.54 12.45 -3.91
CA ASN A 107 -10.46 13.20 -4.55
C ASN A 107 -9.10 13.03 -3.85
N THR A 108 -8.97 12.17 -2.83
CA THR A 108 -7.70 11.98 -2.10
C THR A 108 -7.49 10.51 -1.75
N ARG A 109 -6.38 9.94 -2.22
CA ARG A 109 -6.04 8.52 -2.01
C ARG A 109 -4.56 8.25 -2.19
N THR A 110 -4.14 7.04 -1.83
CA THR A 110 -2.80 6.56 -2.16
C THR A 110 -2.72 6.05 -3.59
N MET A 111 -1.57 6.28 -4.25
CA MET A 111 -1.29 5.74 -5.59
C MET A 111 -0.01 4.91 -5.66
N LEU A 112 0.93 5.16 -4.76
CA LEU A 112 2.22 4.48 -4.70
C LEU A 112 2.44 3.92 -3.29
N SER A 113 2.87 2.66 -3.22
CA SER A 113 3.49 2.10 -2.02
C SER A 113 4.85 2.74 -1.81
N ALA A 114 5.25 2.85 -0.55
CA ALA A 114 6.48 3.50 -0.16
C ALA A 114 7.20 2.73 0.97
N ILE A 115 8.44 2.31 0.73
CA ILE A 115 9.27 1.57 1.68
C ILE A 115 10.51 2.39 2.01
N LEU A 116 10.63 2.82 3.26
CA LEU A 116 11.85 3.43 3.79
C LEU A 116 12.70 2.37 4.48
N TYR A 117 13.90 2.10 3.96
CA TYR A 117 14.86 1.20 4.60
C TYR A 117 15.58 1.91 5.75
N LEU A 118 15.57 1.29 6.93
CA LEU A 118 16.17 1.89 8.14
C LEU A 118 17.61 1.43 8.40
N ASN A 119 18.06 0.39 7.70
CA ASN A 119 19.42 -0.14 7.77
C ASN A 119 19.84 -0.78 6.45
N ASP A 120 21.13 -1.06 6.33
CA ASP A 120 21.73 -1.85 5.25
C ASP A 120 21.64 -3.35 5.62
N CYS A 121 21.62 -4.22 4.60
CA CYS A 121 21.90 -5.64 4.74
C CYS A 121 23.11 -5.98 3.85
N ALA A 122 24.00 -6.84 4.33
CA ALA A 122 25.15 -7.29 3.55
C ALA A 122 24.71 -8.22 2.41
N GLU A 123 23.74 -9.09 2.68
CA GLU A 123 23.16 -10.00 1.71
C GLU A 123 21.64 -10.08 1.85
N GLY A 124 20.92 -10.24 0.74
CA GLY A 124 19.48 -10.40 0.73
C GLY A 124 18.74 -9.13 1.19
N GLY A 125 17.58 -9.30 1.82
CA GLY A 125 16.80 -8.20 2.41
C GLY A 125 16.18 -7.23 1.39
N GLY A 126 16.33 -7.47 0.09
CA GLY A 126 15.82 -6.60 -0.96
C GLY A 126 14.30 -6.56 -1.06
N THR A 127 13.80 -5.61 -1.83
CA THR A 127 12.46 -5.68 -2.42
C THR A 127 12.60 -6.10 -3.87
N ARG A 128 12.10 -7.29 -4.19
CA ARG A 128 12.16 -7.89 -5.52
C ARG A 128 10.85 -7.65 -6.25
N PHE A 129 10.95 -7.29 -7.52
CA PHE A 129 9.80 -7.03 -8.40
C PHE A 129 9.74 -8.08 -9.49
N TYR A 130 8.52 -8.39 -9.90
CA TYR A 130 8.22 -9.33 -10.95
C TYR A 130 7.41 -8.69 -12.07
N ASP A 131 7.49 -9.28 -13.26
CA ASP A 131 6.54 -8.97 -14.33
C ASP A 131 5.13 -9.49 -14.01
N ASP A 132 4.17 -9.18 -14.89
CA ASP A 132 2.75 -9.45 -14.66
C ASP A 132 2.39 -10.93 -14.76
N ALA A 133 3.21 -11.72 -15.46
CA ALA A 133 3.00 -13.16 -15.57
C ALA A 133 3.29 -13.89 -14.25
N ALA A 134 4.07 -13.28 -13.34
CA ALA A 134 4.37 -13.85 -12.03
C ALA A 134 3.16 -13.97 -11.09
N ALA A 135 2.07 -13.23 -11.32
CA ALA A 135 0.89 -13.24 -10.44
C ALA A 135 0.25 -14.65 -10.30
N GLY A 136 0.45 -15.53 -11.28
CA GLY A 136 -0.01 -16.93 -11.25
C GLY A 136 1.10 -17.97 -11.04
N ALA A 137 2.35 -17.55 -10.87
CA ALA A 137 3.53 -18.44 -10.89
C ALA A 137 4.28 -18.41 -9.55
N LEU A 138 3.55 -18.60 -8.45
CA LEU A 138 4.16 -18.78 -7.14
C LEU A 138 4.82 -20.15 -7.05
N THR A 139 6.01 -20.19 -6.45
CA THR A 139 6.79 -21.40 -6.20
C THR A 139 7.24 -21.44 -4.74
N LYS A 140 7.98 -22.48 -4.36
CA LYS A 140 8.65 -22.57 -3.06
C LYS A 140 10.15 -22.67 -3.23
N ASP A 141 10.89 -21.97 -2.38
CA ASP A 141 12.35 -22.11 -2.33
C ASP A 141 12.79 -23.39 -1.60
N ALA A 142 14.10 -23.63 -1.53
CA ALA A 142 14.69 -24.80 -0.87
C ALA A 142 14.35 -24.91 0.63
N SER A 143 13.91 -23.82 1.27
CA SER A 143 13.47 -23.79 2.67
C SER A 143 11.95 -23.88 2.83
N GLY A 144 11.22 -24.06 1.73
CA GLY A 144 9.76 -24.19 1.71
C GLY A 144 8.99 -22.86 1.78
N ARG A 145 9.68 -21.72 1.68
CA ARG A 145 9.06 -20.38 1.65
C ARG A 145 8.43 -20.12 0.30
N VAL A 146 7.24 -19.54 0.28
CA VAL A 146 6.59 -19.09 -0.94
C VAL A 146 7.38 -17.92 -1.52
N THR A 147 7.77 -18.05 -2.78
CA THR A 147 8.53 -17.04 -3.54
C THR A 147 8.03 -17.03 -4.99
N GLY A 148 8.45 -16.06 -5.79
CA GLY A 148 8.11 -16.00 -7.21
C GLY A 148 9.16 -16.68 -8.08
N ASP A 149 8.74 -17.20 -9.22
CA ASP A 149 9.66 -17.79 -10.22
C ASP A 149 10.77 -16.79 -10.60
N PRO A 150 12.06 -17.16 -10.45
CA PRO A 150 13.19 -16.33 -10.87
C PRO A 150 13.15 -15.86 -12.33
N GLY A 151 12.50 -16.63 -13.22
CA GLY A 151 12.35 -16.28 -14.63
C GLY A 151 11.50 -15.04 -14.90
N HIS A 152 10.70 -14.62 -13.91
CA HIS A 152 9.84 -13.44 -14.00
C HIS A 152 10.37 -12.23 -13.21
N VAL A 153 11.58 -12.32 -12.65
CA VAL A 153 12.18 -11.22 -11.89
C VAL A 153 12.63 -10.11 -12.82
N ILE A 154 12.10 -8.91 -12.61
CA ILE A 154 12.46 -7.73 -13.42
C ILE A 154 13.46 -6.81 -12.71
N ALA A 155 13.43 -6.78 -11.37
CA ALA A 155 14.33 -5.93 -10.58
C ALA A 155 14.44 -6.43 -9.14
N THR A 156 15.54 -6.09 -8.47
CA THR A 156 15.65 -6.19 -7.01
C THR A 156 16.35 -4.96 -6.47
N VAL A 157 15.72 -4.28 -5.51
CA VAL A 157 16.27 -3.11 -4.85
C VAL A 157 16.82 -3.54 -3.50
N ALA A 158 18.15 -3.45 -3.35
CA ALA A 158 18.81 -3.75 -2.08
C ALA A 158 18.45 -2.73 -0.99
N PRO A 159 18.33 -3.16 0.27
CA PRO A 159 18.08 -2.26 1.38
C PRO A 159 19.30 -1.36 1.59
N LYS A 160 19.05 -0.06 1.67
CA LYS A 160 20.09 0.94 2.00
C LYS A 160 19.50 1.95 2.96
N ALA A 161 20.12 2.13 4.12
CA ALA A 161 19.68 3.02 5.17
C ALA A 161 19.37 4.41 4.63
N GLY A 162 18.15 4.89 4.88
CA GLY A 162 17.65 6.19 4.43
C GLY A 162 17.14 6.23 2.99
N ARG A 163 17.28 5.15 2.19
CA ARG A 163 16.65 5.06 0.87
C ARG A 163 15.16 4.81 1.03
N MET A 164 14.36 5.58 0.30
CA MET A 164 12.94 5.35 0.12
C MET A 164 12.68 4.82 -1.28
N LEU A 165 12.00 3.69 -1.37
CA LEU A 165 11.57 3.04 -2.61
C LEU A 165 10.07 3.30 -2.78
N CYS A 166 9.67 3.87 -3.92
CA CYS A 166 8.28 4.14 -4.27
C CYS A 166 7.89 3.38 -5.54
N PHE A 167 6.71 2.77 -5.58
CA PHE A 167 6.23 1.97 -6.71
C PHE A 167 4.70 1.87 -6.69
N TYR A 168 4.07 1.62 -7.85
CA TYR A 168 2.62 1.44 -7.91
C TYR A 168 2.17 0.20 -7.15
N HIS A 169 1.04 0.30 -6.45
CA HIS A 169 0.47 -0.77 -5.62
C HIS A 169 0.26 -2.10 -6.38
N ASN A 170 -0.01 -2.02 -7.69
CA ASN A 170 -0.29 -3.16 -8.56
C ASN A 170 0.96 -3.89 -9.09
N HIS A 171 2.17 -3.46 -8.73
CA HIS A 171 3.38 -4.21 -9.03
C HIS A 171 3.52 -5.40 -8.07
N VAL A 172 3.70 -6.59 -8.66
CA VAL A 172 3.98 -7.80 -7.91
C VAL A 172 5.38 -7.69 -7.31
N HIS A 173 5.47 -7.77 -5.99
CA HIS A 173 6.73 -7.61 -5.28
C HIS A 173 6.84 -8.52 -4.06
N GLU A 174 8.08 -8.81 -3.67
CA GLU A 174 8.45 -9.71 -2.57
C GLU A 174 9.47 -9.04 -1.65
N GLY A 175 9.31 -9.23 -0.34
CA GLY A 175 10.33 -8.97 0.65
C GLY A 175 11.31 -10.14 0.75
N VAL A 176 12.44 -10.03 0.07
CA VAL A 176 13.49 -11.07 0.03
C VAL A 176 14.08 -11.27 1.43
N PRO A 177 14.32 -12.52 1.87
CA PRO A 177 14.94 -12.79 3.15
C PRO A 177 16.29 -12.08 3.33
N PRO A 178 16.56 -11.45 4.50
CA PRO A 178 17.91 -11.07 4.88
C PRO A 178 18.82 -12.29 4.96
N GLY A 179 20.11 -12.09 4.67
CA GLY A 179 21.13 -13.11 4.78
C GLY A 179 21.34 -13.62 6.21
N PRO A 180 22.09 -14.72 6.39
CA PRO A 180 22.38 -15.27 7.71
C PRO A 180 23.04 -14.24 8.64
N GLY A 181 22.44 -14.01 9.80
CA GLY A 181 22.95 -13.05 10.80
C GLY A 181 22.52 -11.60 10.58
N ASP A 182 21.94 -11.26 9.43
CA ASP A 182 21.39 -9.93 9.17
C ASP A 182 19.95 -9.79 9.69
N GLU A 183 19.60 -8.54 10.01
CA GLU A 183 18.22 -8.10 10.23
C GLU A 183 17.89 -6.97 9.26
N LYS A 184 16.62 -6.86 8.88
CA LYS A 184 16.10 -5.77 8.05
C LYS A 184 14.98 -5.05 8.78
N PHE A 185 15.08 -3.73 8.81
CA PHE A 185 14.08 -2.83 9.37
C PHE A 185 13.56 -1.89 8.28
N ILE A 186 12.24 -1.80 8.15
CA ILE A 186 11.59 -0.88 7.22
C ILE A 186 10.44 -0.12 7.87
N ILE A 187 10.10 1.03 7.30
CA ILE A 187 8.77 1.62 7.41
C ILE A 187 8.08 1.45 6.07
N ARG A 188 6.95 0.74 6.04
CA ARG A 188 6.02 0.76 4.92
C ARG A 188 4.95 1.82 5.17
N THR A 189 4.68 2.62 4.16
CA THR A 189 3.59 3.60 4.09
C THR A 189 3.24 3.78 2.60
N ASP A 190 2.48 4.80 2.27
CA ASP A 190 2.05 5.09 0.91
C ASP A 190 2.16 6.60 0.62
N LEU A 191 2.30 6.97 -0.65
CA LEU A 191 2.23 8.36 -1.08
C LEU A 191 0.79 8.74 -1.39
N MET A 192 0.35 9.83 -0.78
CA MET A 192 -0.98 10.43 -0.95
C MET A 192 -0.99 11.32 -2.18
N TYR A 193 -2.08 11.23 -2.93
CA TYR A 193 -2.34 12.02 -4.12
C TYR A 193 -3.74 12.65 -4.05
N GLU A 194 -3.86 13.85 -4.60
CA GLU A 194 -5.09 14.58 -4.72
C GLU A 194 -5.45 14.82 -6.19
N ARG A 195 -6.73 14.64 -6.55
CA ARG A 195 -7.20 14.86 -7.91
C ARG A 195 -7.22 16.35 -8.28
N THR A 196 -6.68 16.68 -9.45
CA THR A 196 -6.62 18.03 -10.01
C THR A 196 -7.21 18.09 -11.43
N PRO A 197 -8.34 18.80 -11.65
CA PRO A 197 -9.21 19.42 -10.65
C PRO A 197 -9.98 18.36 -9.85
N ARG A 198 -10.43 18.74 -8.65
CA ARG A 198 -11.40 17.97 -7.88
C ARG A 198 -12.72 17.88 -8.66
N ILE A 199 -13.40 16.75 -8.56
CA ILE A 199 -14.73 16.51 -9.13
C ILE A 199 -15.64 15.93 -8.05
N CYS A 200 -16.96 16.12 -8.16
CA CYS A 200 -17.94 15.66 -7.14
C CYS A 200 -17.47 16.02 -5.71
N ASP A 201 -17.24 17.31 -5.46
CA ASP A 201 -16.66 17.80 -4.20
C ASP A 201 -17.57 18.80 -3.47
N ALA A 202 -18.83 18.94 -3.90
CA ALA A 202 -19.83 19.67 -3.13
C ALA A 202 -20.13 18.92 -1.81
N PRO A 203 -20.66 19.59 -0.77
CA PRO A 203 -21.01 18.92 0.49
C PRO A 203 -21.89 17.67 0.31
N ALA A 204 -22.87 17.72 -0.60
CA ALA A 204 -23.73 16.58 -0.92
C ALA A 204 -22.96 15.43 -1.59
N ASP A 205 -21.95 15.73 -2.42
CA ASP A 205 -21.11 14.71 -3.05
C ASP A 205 -20.21 14.01 -2.02
N ARG A 206 -19.64 14.77 -1.08
CA ARG A 206 -18.81 14.22 0.00
C ARG A 206 -19.62 13.32 0.93
N GLU A 207 -20.84 13.74 1.26
CA GLU A 207 -21.78 12.91 2.02
C GLU A 207 -22.16 11.66 1.21
N ALA A 208 -22.49 11.81 -0.08
CA ALA A 208 -22.81 10.69 -0.96
C ALA A 208 -21.67 9.68 -1.01
N PHE A 209 -20.42 10.13 -1.13
CA PHE A 209 -19.24 9.26 -1.14
C PHE A 209 -19.05 8.54 0.21
N ALA A 210 -19.23 9.24 1.34
CA ALA A 210 -19.14 8.61 2.65
C ALA A 210 -20.21 7.51 2.84
N LEU A 211 -21.46 7.78 2.40
CA LEU A 211 -22.53 6.79 2.41
C LEU A 211 -22.22 5.61 1.48
N PHE A 212 -21.69 5.88 0.30
CA PHE A 212 -21.26 4.85 -0.66
C PHE A 212 -20.20 3.93 -0.07
N THR A 213 -19.13 4.48 0.51
CA THR A 213 -18.06 3.70 1.15
C THR A 213 -18.58 2.85 2.32
N GLU A 214 -19.48 3.40 3.14
CA GLU A 214 -20.10 2.62 4.21
C GLU A 214 -21.04 1.53 3.66
N ALA A 215 -21.76 1.80 2.57
CA ALA A 215 -22.60 0.82 1.90
C ALA A 215 -21.77 -0.36 1.36
N GLU A 216 -20.63 -0.10 0.71
CA GLU A 216 -19.69 -1.14 0.25
C GLU A 216 -19.19 -1.98 1.43
N ARG A 217 -18.83 -1.33 2.55
CA ARG A 217 -18.39 -2.01 3.78
C ARG A 217 -19.49 -2.91 4.34
N LEU A 218 -20.74 -2.45 4.39
CA LEU A 218 -21.88 -3.24 4.87
C LEU A 218 -22.17 -4.42 3.94
N ALA A 219 -22.16 -4.21 2.62
CA ALA A 219 -22.34 -5.27 1.63
C ALA A 219 -21.28 -6.36 1.76
N GLY A 220 -20.00 -5.98 1.91
CA GLY A 220 -18.90 -6.93 2.16
C GLY A 220 -19.02 -7.71 3.46
N ASN A 221 -19.79 -7.22 4.43
CA ASN A 221 -20.08 -7.88 5.71
C ASN A 221 -21.45 -8.59 5.72
N GLN A 222 -22.02 -8.91 4.54
CA GLN A 222 -23.29 -9.63 4.40
C GLN A 222 -24.49 -8.92 5.08
N ARG A 223 -24.51 -7.57 5.00
CA ARG A 223 -25.61 -6.72 5.50
C ARG A 223 -26.28 -5.96 4.35
N GLU A 224 -26.77 -6.70 3.36
CA GLU A 224 -27.20 -6.17 2.07
C GLU A 224 -28.39 -5.21 2.18
N ALA A 225 -29.34 -5.49 3.07
CA ALA A 225 -30.52 -4.63 3.25
C ALA A 225 -30.14 -3.22 3.74
N GLU A 226 -29.18 -3.12 4.66
CA GLU A 226 -28.70 -1.85 5.18
C GLU A 226 -27.81 -1.13 4.16
N ALA A 227 -26.95 -1.88 3.46
CA ALA A 227 -26.15 -1.35 2.36
C ALA A 227 -27.03 -0.73 1.26
N LEU A 228 -28.11 -1.41 0.88
CA LEU A 228 -29.04 -0.95 -0.16
C LEU A 228 -29.67 0.40 0.18
N GLU A 229 -30.06 0.62 1.44
CA GLU A 229 -30.62 1.91 1.86
C GLU A 229 -29.58 3.04 1.80
N LEU A 230 -28.31 2.75 2.10
CA LEU A 230 -27.23 3.72 1.97
C LEU A 230 -26.91 4.02 0.49
N PHE A 231 -26.86 3.02 -0.38
CA PHE A 231 -26.67 3.21 -1.82
C PHE A 231 -27.76 4.12 -2.42
N LYS A 232 -29.05 3.86 -2.12
CA LYS A 232 -30.16 4.70 -2.59
C LYS A 232 -30.01 6.16 -2.18
N ARG A 233 -29.57 6.40 -0.94
CA ARG A 233 -29.32 7.76 -0.42
C ARG A 233 -28.14 8.42 -1.14
N ALA A 234 -27.03 7.69 -1.32
CA ALA A 234 -25.86 8.19 -2.04
C ALA A 234 -26.22 8.61 -3.48
N VAL A 235 -26.96 7.77 -4.21
CA VAL A 235 -27.42 8.06 -5.58
C VAL A 235 -28.26 9.33 -5.64
N LYS A 236 -29.19 9.50 -4.69
CA LYS A 236 -30.04 10.70 -4.63
C LYS A 236 -29.26 11.97 -4.31
N LEU A 237 -28.25 11.88 -3.44
CA LEU A 237 -27.44 13.02 -3.03
C LEU A 237 -26.47 13.48 -4.13
N SER A 238 -25.89 12.54 -4.87
CA SER A 238 -24.97 12.86 -5.98
C SER A 238 -25.21 11.99 -7.21
N PRO A 239 -26.06 12.44 -8.14
CA PRO A 239 -26.24 11.79 -9.44
C PRO A 239 -24.94 11.71 -10.25
N ALA A 240 -24.06 12.70 -10.11
CA ALA A 240 -22.76 12.72 -10.80
C ALA A 240 -21.83 11.62 -10.28
N LEU A 241 -21.72 11.46 -8.96
CA LEU A 241 -20.96 10.37 -8.35
C LEU A 241 -21.55 9.00 -8.72
N ALA A 242 -22.87 8.89 -8.70
CA ALA A 242 -23.58 7.68 -9.13
C ALA A 242 -23.27 7.28 -10.57
N ALA A 243 -23.26 8.25 -11.50
CA ALA A 243 -22.89 8.00 -12.88
C ALA A 243 -21.46 7.45 -13.03
N ILE A 244 -20.51 7.93 -12.21
CA ILE A 244 -19.12 7.46 -12.23
C ILE A 244 -19.00 6.03 -11.72
N TYR A 245 -19.68 5.69 -10.63
CA TYR A 245 -19.63 4.36 -10.04
C TYR A 245 -20.57 3.35 -10.72
N GLY A 246 -21.51 3.81 -11.56
CA GLY A 246 -22.50 2.96 -12.21
C GLY A 246 -23.55 2.42 -11.22
N MET A 247 -23.94 3.25 -10.25
CA MET A 247 -24.97 2.96 -9.25
C MET A 247 -26.40 3.16 -9.75
#